data_AF-A0A355C323-F1
#
_entry.id   AF-A0A355C323-F1
#
_cell.length_a   1.000
_cell.length_b   1.000
_cell.length_c   1.000
_cell.angle_alpha   90.00
_cell.angle_beta   90.00
_cell.angle_gamma   90.00
#
_symmetry.space_group_name_H-M   'P 1'
#
loop_
_entity.id
_entity.type
_entity.pdbx_description
1 polymer ?
#
loop_
_entity_poly.entity_id
_entity_poly.type
_entity_poly.pdbx_seq_one_letter_code
_entity_poly.pdbx_strand_id
1 'polypeptide(L)'
;MASEPEKPSDDGKKERSRRPGLAGLFGFASAAAEEEALPAMDLAGGLDRALRRSGAQSKPVETPSPQADNNIREALVAIESALYSIDRVREIVEQAYEVALSAHEAEEPGARALLAESFDELRVSINTVIETVDGRAATLIGKNARQIDVKLGGKAHYSVSPFRLDASSKGLNVTPPRDAFATFEEVNAALDELEAALKKADRAANAYCRDAQFLIARLSSAAAAA
;
A
#
# COMPACT_ATOMS: atom_id res chain seq x y z
N MET A 1 51.92 58.73 -20.71
CA MET A 1 52.28 58.06 -21.98
C MET A 1 52.22 56.56 -21.74
N ALA A 2 51.45 55.87 -22.60
CA ALA A 2 51.40 54.42 -22.84
C ALA A 2 51.16 53.51 -21.62
N SER A 3 49.99 52.93 -21.37
CA SER A 3 49.22 51.99 -22.21
C SER A 3 50.01 50.72 -22.53
N GLU A 4 49.64 49.59 -21.92
CA GLU A 4 49.11 48.42 -22.65
C GLU A 4 48.40 47.43 -21.68
N PRO A 5 47.45 46.63 -22.19
CA PRO A 5 46.31 46.11 -21.43
C PRO A 5 46.31 44.58 -21.27
N GLU A 6 45.91 44.08 -20.10
CA GLU A 6 45.51 42.67 -19.94
C GLU A 6 44.10 42.44 -20.49
N LYS A 7 44.01 41.45 -21.38
CA LYS A 7 42.78 40.96 -22.00
C LYS A 7 41.95 40.14 -21.01
N PRO A 8 40.61 40.29 -21.02
CA PRO A 8 39.71 39.32 -20.41
C PRO A 8 39.39 38.18 -21.39
N SER A 9 39.50 36.94 -20.93
CA SER A 9 38.94 35.71 -21.53
C SER A 9 37.91 35.19 -20.54
N ASP A 10 36.63 35.32 -20.86
CA ASP A 10 35.81 34.28 -21.53
C ASP A 10 35.06 33.45 -20.48
N ASP A 11 33.94 34.00 -20.03
CA ASP A 11 32.87 33.21 -19.40
C ASP A 11 31.56 33.55 -20.12
N GLY A 12 31.34 32.80 -21.20
CA GLY A 12 30.10 32.78 -21.97
C GLY A 12 28.91 32.41 -21.09
N LYS A 13 28.09 33.43 -20.77
CA LYS A 13 26.72 33.27 -20.30
C LYS A 13 25.93 32.44 -21.32
N LYS A 14 25.62 31.19 -20.97
CA LYS A 14 24.64 30.38 -21.71
C LYS A 14 23.24 30.95 -21.45
N GLU A 15 22.78 31.74 -22.42
CA GLU A 15 21.39 32.13 -22.57
C GLU A 15 20.48 30.90 -22.69
N ARG A 16 19.44 30.87 -21.84
CA ARG A 16 18.36 29.89 -21.93
C ARG A 16 17.55 30.17 -23.19
N SER A 17 17.77 29.38 -24.24
CA SER A 17 16.90 29.33 -25.40
C SER A 17 15.53 28.75 -25.01
N ARG A 18 14.54 29.62 -24.75
CA ARG A 18 13.13 29.24 -24.70
C ARG A 18 12.67 28.99 -26.14
N ARG A 19 12.46 27.73 -26.50
CA ARG A 19 11.78 27.36 -27.75
C ARG A 19 10.26 27.57 -27.59
N PRO A 20 9.57 28.18 -28.57
CA PRO A 20 8.12 28.24 -28.59
C PRO A 20 7.55 26.98 -29.26
N GLY A 21 6.33 26.60 -28.83
CA GLY A 21 5.35 25.93 -29.68
C GLY A 21 5.44 24.42 -29.85
N LEU A 22 4.59 23.70 -29.11
CA LEU A 22 3.80 22.56 -29.62
C LEU A 22 2.46 22.49 -28.86
N ALA A 23 1.80 23.66 -28.74
CA ALA A 23 0.38 23.73 -28.43
C ALA A 23 -0.32 24.11 -29.74
N GLY A 24 -0.90 23.11 -30.42
CA GLY A 24 -1.58 23.33 -31.70
C GLY A 24 -1.51 22.14 -32.63
N LEU A 25 -2.03 20.98 -32.22
CA LEU A 25 -2.31 19.89 -33.17
C LEU A 25 -3.59 19.11 -32.86
N PHE A 26 -4.55 19.68 -32.14
CA PHE A 26 -5.93 19.17 -32.14
C PHE A 26 -6.89 20.35 -32.05
N GLY A 27 -7.24 20.89 -33.22
CA GLY A 27 -8.44 21.69 -33.37
C GLY A 27 -9.64 20.78 -33.27
N PHE A 28 -10.38 20.88 -32.18
CA PHE A 28 -11.81 20.60 -32.19
C PHE A 28 -12.54 21.79 -31.58
N ALA A 29 -13.40 22.35 -32.41
CA ALA A 29 -14.30 23.42 -32.08
C ALA A 29 -15.25 22.99 -30.95
N SER A 30 -15.61 23.96 -30.10
CA SER A 30 -16.79 23.87 -29.24
C SER A 30 -18.00 23.48 -30.07
N ALA A 31 -18.57 22.31 -29.75
CA ALA A 31 -19.96 22.01 -30.00
C ALA A 31 -20.61 21.80 -28.63
N ALA A 32 -21.49 22.73 -28.26
CA ALA A 32 -22.45 22.55 -27.21
C ALA A 32 -23.36 21.37 -27.56
N ALA A 33 -23.50 20.40 -26.66
CA ALA A 33 -24.62 19.49 -26.60
C ALA A 33 -24.65 18.77 -25.24
N GLU A 34 -25.69 19.10 -24.47
CA GLU A 34 -26.42 18.21 -23.56
C GLU A 34 -25.69 17.68 -22.33
N GLU A 35 -25.83 18.42 -21.22
CA GLU A 35 -25.82 17.87 -19.87
C GLU A 35 -26.94 16.82 -19.74
N GLU A 36 -26.61 15.54 -19.95
CA GLU A 36 -27.37 14.45 -19.37
C GLU A 36 -27.15 14.46 -17.86
N ALA A 37 -28.08 15.09 -17.14
CA ALA A 37 -28.18 14.97 -15.70
C ALA A 37 -28.38 13.49 -15.33
N LEU A 38 -27.30 12.86 -14.87
CA LEU A 38 -27.33 11.51 -14.31
C LEU A 38 -28.37 11.48 -13.19
N PRO A 39 -29.33 10.53 -13.20
CA PRO A 39 -30.30 10.43 -12.12
C PRO A 39 -29.56 10.12 -10.82
N ALA A 40 -29.87 10.87 -9.76
CA ALA A 40 -29.40 10.59 -8.41
C ALA A 40 -29.84 9.17 -8.02
N MET A 41 -28.89 8.23 -8.11
CA MET A 41 -29.15 6.81 -7.91
C MET A 41 -29.35 6.56 -6.41
N ASP A 42 -30.56 6.16 -6.03
CA ASP A 42 -30.90 5.77 -4.67
C ASP A 42 -30.22 4.44 -4.32
N LEU A 43 -28.98 4.52 -3.86
CA LEU A 43 -28.13 3.40 -3.47
C LEU A 43 -28.75 2.58 -2.33
N ALA A 44 -29.47 3.24 -1.41
CA ALA A 44 -30.09 2.59 -0.26
C ALA A 44 -31.34 1.79 -0.68
N GLY A 45 -32.21 2.38 -1.49
CA GLY A 45 -33.38 1.68 -2.05
C GLY A 45 -33.04 0.63 -3.10
N GLY A 46 -31.87 0.72 -3.74
CA GLY A 46 -31.32 -0.32 -4.62
C GLY A 46 -30.86 -1.55 -3.84
N LEU A 47 -30.18 -1.35 -2.72
CA LEU A 47 -29.73 -2.42 -1.83
C LEU A 47 -30.91 -3.20 -1.23
N ASP A 48 -31.95 -2.51 -0.74
CA ASP A 48 -33.11 -3.16 -0.12
C ASP A 48 -33.95 -3.98 -1.13
N ARG A 49 -34.01 -3.52 -2.39
CA ARG A 49 -34.64 -4.26 -3.50
C ARG A 49 -33.83 -5.49 -3.92
N ALA A 50 -32.51 -5.40 -3.92
CA ALA A 50 -31.63 -6.53 -4.22
C ALA A 50 -31.75 -7.64 -3.15
N LEU A 51 -31.86 -7.26 -1.88
CA LEU A 51 -32.01 -8.20 -0.77
C LEU A 51 -33.37 -8.93 -0.76
N ARG A 52 -34.47 -8.24 -1.11
CA ARG A 52 -35.80 -8.87 -1.15
C ARG A 52 -35.99 -9.83 -2.33
N ARG A 53 -35.27 -9.63 -3.44
CA ARG A 53 -35.40 -10.46 -4.64
C ARG A 53 -34.68 -11.81 -4.51
N SER A 54 -33.74 -11.96 -3.58
CA SER A 54 -33.05 -13.24 -3.34
C SER A 54 -33.90 -14.30 -2.63
N GLY A 55 -35.05 -13.92 -2.07
CA GLY A 55 -35.94 -14.81 -1.32
C GLY A 55 -36.93 -15.63 -2.17
N ALA A 56 -37.05 -15.38 -3.48
CA ALA A 56 -38.04 -16.04 -4.31
C ALA A 56 -37.55 -16.28 -5.75
N GLN A 57 -36.95 -17.45 -6.01
CA GLN A 57 -37.38 -18.40 -7.06
C GLN A 57 -36.32 -19.46 -7.39
N SER A 58 -36.86 -20.62 -7.72
CA SER A 58 -36.24 -21.92 -7.97
C SER A 58 -36.15 -22.27 -9.46
N LYS A 59 -34.94 -22.53 -10.00
CA LYS A 59 -34.58 -23.59 -10.99
C LYS A 59 -33.10 -23.50 -11.39
N PRO A 60 -32.42 -24.62 -11.73
CA PRO A 60 -30.97 -24.67 -11.85
C PRO A 60 -30.51 -24.37 -13.28
N VAL A 61 -30.15 -23.11 -13.52
CA VAL A 61 -28.99 -22.80 -14.36
C VAL A 61 -27.76 -22.93 -13.43
N GLU A 62 -26.56 -23.21 -13.94
CA GLU A 62 -25.32 -23.17 -13.13
C GLU A 62 -25.03 -21.73 -12.67
N THR A 63 -25.89 -21.21 -11.81
CA THR A 63 -25.65 -20.00 -11.05
C THR A 63 -24.49 -20.29 -10.10
N PRO A 64 -23.52 -19.37 -9.97
CA PRO A 64 -22.53 -19.46 -8.91
C PRO A 64 -23.27 -19.65 -7.59
N SER A 65 -22.97 -20.75 -6.91
CA SER A 65 -23.69 -21.12 -5.68
C SER A 65 -23.54 -20.01 -4.64
N PRO A 66 -24.55 -19.76 -3.77
CA PRO A 66 -24.45 -18.79 -2.67
C PRO A 66 -23.20 -18.95 -1.80
N GLN A 67 -22.65 -20.17 -1.73
CA GLN A 67 -21.42 -20.49 -1.02
C GLN A 67 -20.16 -19.86 -1.65
N ALA A 68 -20.09 -19.74 -2.98
CA ALA A 68 -18.95 -19.14 -3.66
C ALA A 68 -18.87 -17.63 -3.39
N ASP A 69 -20.02 -16.95 -3.43
CA ASP A 69 -20.14 -15.53 -3.11
C ASP A 69 -19.76 -15.26 -1.65
N ASN A 70 -20.15 -16.14 -0.72
CA ASN A 70 -19.75 -16.05 0.68
C ASN A 70 -18.22 -16.18 0.85
N ASN A 71 -17.59 -17.15 0.20
CA ASN A 71 -16.12 -17.31 0.29
C ASN A 71 -15.37 -16.09 -0.27
N ILE A 72 -15.86 -15.51 -1.38
CA ILE A 72 -15.27 -14.29 -1.95
C ILE A 72 -15.40 -13.12 -0.96
N ARG A 73 -16.57 -12.94 -0.34
CA ARG A 73 -16.78 -11.89 0.65
C ARG A 73 -15.89 -12.06 1.88
N GLU A 74 -15.73 -13.29 2.39
CA GLU A 74 -14.84 -13.57 3.52
C GLU A 74 -13.38 -13.21 3.21
N ALA A 75 -12.91 -13.56 2.00
CA ALA A 75 -11.56 -13.21 1.56
C ALA A 75 -11.38 -11.69 1.40
N LEU A 76 -12.37 -10.99 0.84
CA LEU A 76 -12.35 -9.53 0.73
C LEU A 76 -12.28 -8.83 2.09
N VAL A 77 -13.03 -9.31 3.08
CA VAL A 77 -12.98 -8.75 4.44
C VAL A 77 -11.63 -9.02 5.11
N ALA A 78 -11.02 -10.18 4.87
CA ALA A 78 -9.67 -10.47 5.35
C ALA A 78 -8.62 -9.54 4.71
N ILE A 79 -8.73 -9.32 3.40
CA ILE A 79 -7.88 -8.38 2.65
C ILE A 79 -8.04 -6.95 3.19
N GLU A 80 -9.27 -6.47 3.35
CA GLU A 80 -9.56 -5.13 3.87
C GLU A 80 -8.97 -4.95 5.28
N SER A 81 -9.20 -5.91 6.18
CA SER A 81 -8.65 -5.88 7.54
C SER A 81 -7.11 -5.90 7.54
N ALA A 82 -6.51 -6.64 6.61
CA ALA A 82 -5.07 -6.67 6.42
C ALA A 82 -4.53 -5.33 5.91
N LEU A 83 -5.21 -4.67 4.95
CA LEU A 83 -4.81 -3.36 4.44
C LEU A 83 -4.77 -2.29 5.54
N TYR A 84 -5.82 -2.20 6.37
CA TYR A 84 -5.83 -1.28 7.52
C TYR A 84 -4.66 -1.53 8.48
N SER A 85 -4.33 -2.80 8.71
CA SER A 85 -3.22 -3.17 9.58
C SER A 85 -1.85 -2.90 8.94
N ILE A 86 -1.73 -3.03 7.61
CA ILE A 86 -0.52 -2.66 6.86
C ILE A 86 -0.26 -1.17 6.99
N ASP A 87 -1.28 -0.33 6.84
CA ASP A 87 -1.13 1.12 6.99
C ASP A 87 -0.60 1.46 8.38
N ARG A 88 -1.14 0.83 9.43
CA ARG A 88 -0.64 1.03 10.80
C ARG A 88 0.81 0.58 10.99
N VAL A 89 1.21 -0.52 10.35
CA VAL A 89 2.60 -0.98 10.36
C VAL A 89 3.51 0.00 9.62
N ARG A 90 3.08 0.53 8.46
CA ARG A 90 3.83 1.55 7.69
C ARG A 90 4.08 2.79 8.54
N GLU A 91 3.05 3.30 9.22
CA GLU A 91 3.19 4.46 10.12
C GLU A 91 4.26 4.26 11.20
N ILE A 92 4.33 3.06 11.78
CA ILE A 92 5.33 2.74 12.82
C ILE A 92 6.73 2.65 12.21
N VAL A 93 6.87 2.04 11.03
CA VAL A 93 8.16 1.95 10.33
C VAL A 93 8.64 3.33 9.90
N GLU A 94 7.75 4.20 9.41
CA GLU A 94 8.06 5.60 9.09
C GLU A 94 8.52 6.37 10.34
N GLN A 95 7.83 6.22 11.47
CA GLN A 95 8.28 6.82 12.74
C GLN A 95 9.66 6.31 13.17
N ALA A 96 9.92 5.01 13.03
CA ALA A 96 11.22 4.43 13.36
C ALA A 96 12.32 4.96 12.42
N TYR A 97 11.98 5.22 11.15
CA TYR A 97 12.86 5.83 10.17
C TYR A 97 13.26 7.25 10.57
N GLU A 98 12.31 8.08 11.00
CA GLU A 98 12.59 9.43 11.50
C GLU A 98 13.48 9.42 12.76
N VAL A 99 13.27 8.45 13.67
CA VAL A 99 14.13 8.26 14.85
C VAL A 99 15.55 7.87 14.45
N ALA A 100 15.70 6.94 13.49
CA ALA A 100 17.01 6.53 12.98
C ALA A 100 17.73 7.66 12.23
N LEU A 101 17.01 8.48 11.46
CA LEU A 101 17.56 9.71 10.85
C LEU A 101 18.05 10.69 11.91
N SER A 102 17.24 10.92 12.96
CA SER A 102 17.64 11.77 14.09
C SER A 102 18.91 11.24 14.77
N ALA A 103 19.06 9.91 14.88
CA ALA A 103 20.26 9.29 15.42
C ALA A 103 21.48 9.48 14.50
N HIS A 104 21.26 9.51 13.19
CA HIS A 104 22.31 9.77 12.20
C HIS A 104 22.82 11.22 12.26
N GLU A 105 21.99 12.17 12.70
CA GLU A 105 22.35 13.57 12.88
C GLU A 105 23.00 13.87 14.25
N ALA A 106 22.84 12.97 15.23
CA ALA A 106 23.36 13.15 16.57
C ALA A 106 24.86 12.78 16.67
N GLU A 107 25.71 13.77 16.98
CA GLU A 107 27.15 13.59 17.14
C GLU A 107 27.52 12.82 18.42
N GLU A 108 26.79 13.08 19.50
CA GLU A 108 27.08 12.54 20.83
C GLU A 108 26.56 11.09 20.99
N PRO A 109 27.41 10.13 21.38
CA PRO A 109 27.02 8.73 21.55
C PRO A 109 25.87 8.54 22.56
N GLY A 110 25.83 9.33 23.63
CA GLY A 110 24.76 9.27 24.62
C GLY A 110 23.39 9.67 24.06
N ALA A 111 23.35 10.63 23.13
CA ALA A 111 22.11 11.03 22.46
C ALA A 111 21.62 9.94 21.50
N ARG A 112 22.54 9.31 20.75
CA ARG A 112 22.19 8.16 19.89
C ARG A 112 21.65 6.98 20.68
N ALA A 113 22.19 6.71 21.87
CA ALA A 113 21.71 5.62 22.73
C ALA A 113 20.24 5.79 23.16
N LEU A 114 19.82 7.03 23.49
CA LEU A 114 18.41 7.31 23.81
C LEU A 114 17.50 7.11 22.59
N LEU A 115 17.97 7.49 21.40
CA LEU A 115 17.22 7.30 20.17
C LEU A 115 17.16 5.81 19.77
N ALA A 116 18.19 5.02 20.07
CA ALA A 116 18.16 3.58 19.88
C ALA A 116 17.10 2.89 20.76
N GLU A 117 16.91 3.35 22.00
CA GLU A 117 15.81 2.88 22.86
C GLU A 117 14.44 3.20 22.25
N SER A 118 14.21 4.45 21.83
CA SER A 118 12.97 4.84 21.14
C SER A 118 12.74 4.05 19.85
N PHE A 119 13.80 3.77 19.09
CA PHE A 119 13.73 2.92 17.90
C PHE A 119 13.32 1.48 18.26
N ASP A 120 13.90 0.89 19.31
CA ASP A 120 13.54 -0.47 19.73
C ASP A 120 12.10 -0.56 20.24
N GLU A 121 11.61 0.47 20.94
CA GLU A 121 10.20 0.59 21.34
C GLU A 121 9.27 0.55 20.11
N LEU A 122 9.59 1.32 19.07
CA LEU A 122 8.83 1.31 17.81
C LEU A 122 8.91 -0.06 17.13
N ARG A 123 10.09 -0.68 17.06
CA ARG A 123 10.26 -2.04 16.53
C ARG A 123 9.42 -3.07 17.29
N VAL A 124 9.34 -2.98 18.62
CA VAL A 124 8.48 -3.85 19.44
C VAL A 124 7.01 -3.56 19.18
N SER A 125 6.63 -2.30 19.02
CA SER A 125 5.25 -1.90 18.74
C SER A 125 4.70 -2.49 17.44
N ILE A 126 5.55 -2.73 16.42
CA ILE A 126 5.18 -3.49 15.21
C ILE A 126 4.62 -4.87 15.59
N ASN A 127 5.31 -5.59 16.47
CA ASN A 127 4.87 -6.92 16.90
C ASN A 127 3.57 -6.83 17.69
N THR A 128 3.44 -5.82 18.56
CA THR A 128 2.20 -5.58 19.32
C THR A 128 1.01 -5.35 18.39
N VAL A 129 1.17 -4.55 17.34
CA VAL A 129 0.11 -4.37 16.32
C VAL A 129 -0.21 -5.71 15.67
N ILE A 130 0.79 -6.44 15.18
CA ILE A 130 0.59 -7.73 14.50
C ILE A 130 -0.06 -8.79 15.39
N GLU A 131 0.22 -8.80 16.69
CA GLU A 131 -0.36 -9.75 17.64
C GLU A 131 -1.81 -9.40 18.03
N THR A 132 -2.20 -8.13 17.88
CA THR A 132 -3.53 -7.64 18.27
C THR A 132 -4.50 -7.45 17.10
N VAL A 133 -4.06 -7.67 15.85
CA VAL A 133 -4.95 -7.59 14.69
C VAL A 133 -6.07 -8.64 14.73
N ASP A 134 -7.20 -8.33 14.10
CA ASP A 134 -8.30 -9.26 13.89
C ASP A 134 -7.82 -10.57 13.24
N GLY A 135 -8.40 -11.71 13.63
CA GLY A 135 -7.97 -13.03 13.16
C GLY A 135 -8.00 -13.21 11.63
N ARG A 136 -8.86 -12.46 10.94
CA ARG A 136 -8.92 -12.42 9.47
C ARG A 136 -7.67 -11.77 8.89
N ALA A 137 -7.27 -10.61 9.42
CA ALA A 137 -6.00 -9.96 9.06
C ALA A 137 -4.80 -10.81 9.46
N ALA A 138 -4.81 -11.41 10.67
CA ALA A 138 -3.72 -12.25 11.17
C ALA A 138 -3.44 -13.45 10.26
N THR A 139 -4.46 -13.95 9.56
CA THR A 139 -4.31 -15.03 8.57
C THR A 139 -3.42 -14.58 7.40
N LEU A 140 -3.48 -13.33 6.98
CA LEU A 140 -2.74 -12.82 5.83
C LEU A 140 -1.41 -12.16 6.21
N ILE A 141 -1.35 -11.46 7.35
CA ILE A 141 -0.18 -10.65 7.74
C ILE A 141 0.50 -11.03 9.06
N GLY A 142 -0.12 -11.93 9.82
CA GLY A 142 0.35 -12.33 11.14
C GLY A 142 1.64 -13.15 11.14
N LYS A 143 2.12 -13.46 12.35
CA LYS A 143 3.28 -14.33 12.58
C LYS A 143 3.15 -15.72 11.93
N ASN A 144 1.91 -16.23 11.87
CA ASN A 144 1.54 -17.50 11.28
C ASN A 144 0.72 -17.29 9.99
N ALA A 145 1.05 -16.25 9.22
CA ALA A 145 0.36 -15.93 7.99
C ALA A 145 0.36 -17.14 7.03
N ARG A 146 -0.79 -17.38 6.41
CA ARG A 146 -1.09 -18.49 5.51
C ARG A 146 -1.99 -18.03 4.38
N GLN A 147 -1.90 -18.75 3.27
CA GLN A 147 -2.71 -18.52 2.09
C GLN A 147 -4.21 -18.71 2.39
N ILE A 148 -5.04 -17.89 1.74
CA ILE A 148 -6.49 -18.07 1.70
C ILE A 148 -6.87 -18.62 0.32
N ASP A 149 -7.52 -19.77 0.29
CA ASP A 149 -8.04 -20.39 -0.93
C ASP A 149 -9.52 -20.03 -1.12
N VAL A 150 -9.80 -19.24 -2.14
CA VAL A 150 -11.13 -18.75 -2.49
C VAL A 150 -11.73 -19.62 -3.59
N LYS A 151 -12.79 -20.37 -3.27
CA LYS A 151 -13.52 -21.16 -4.28
C LYS A 151 -14.39 -20.24 -5.13
N LEU A 152 -14.17 -20.24 -6.45
CA LEU A 152 -14.89 -19.37 -7.41
C LEU A 152 -16.12 -20.03 -8.05
N GLY A 153 -16.44 -21.26 -7.64
CA GLY A 153 -17.45 -22.13 -8.25
C GLY A 153 -16.84 -23.26 -9.08
N GLY A 154 -17.54 -24.40 -9.16
CA GLY A 154 -17.02 -25.60 -9.82
C GLY A 154 -15.68 -26.06 -9.24
N LYS A 155 -14.69 -26.28 -10.12
CA LYS A 155 -13.29 -26.65 -9.74
C LYS A 155 -12.34 -25.44 -9.67
N ALA A 156 -12.81 -24.24 -9.98
CA ALA A 156 -11.98 -23.04 -10.03
C ALA A 156 -11.71 -22.50 -8.61
N HIS A 157 -10.45 -22.15 -8.36
CA HIS A 157 -10.00 -21.55 -7.11
C HIS A 157 -9.07 -20.36 -7.40
N TYR A 158 -9.06 -19.40 -6.48
CA TYR A 158 -8.15 -18.28 -6.47
C TYR A 158 -7.40 -18.27 -5.14
N SER A 159 -6.15 -17.86 -5.17
CA SER A 159 -5.25 -17.89 -4.01
C SER A 159 -4.83 -16.48 -3.64
N VAL A 160 -5.09 -16.10 -2.39
CA VAL A 160 -4.56 -14.87 -1.80
C VAL A 160 -3.31 -15.24 -1.00
N SER A 161 -2.16 -14.75 -1.46
CA SER A 161 -0.85 -15.10 -0.86
C SER A 161 -0.60 -14.32 0.43
N PRO A 162 -0.03 -14.94 1.48
CA PRO A 162 0.26 -14.25 2.73
C PRO A 162 1.53 -13.40 2.65
N PHE A 163 1.57 -12.33 3.45
CA PHE A 163 2.74 -11.49 3.68
C PHE A 163 2.97 -11.31 5.18
N ARG A 164 3.89 -12.05 5.78
CA ARG A 164 4.24 -11.86 7.20
C ARG A 164 4.91 -10.48 7.41
N LEU A 165 4.41 -9.69 8.37
CA LEU A 165 4.85 -8.31 8.63
C LEU A 165 5.23 -8.01 10.09
N ASP A 166 5.55 -9.02 10.90
CA ASP A 166 6.18 -8.81 12.20
C ASP A 166 7.66 -8.37 12.05
N ALA A 167 8.28 -7.85 13.10
CA ALA A 167 9.66 -7.35 13.03
C ALA A 167 10.73 -8.46 12.80
N SER A 168 10.33 -9.74 12.87
CA SER A 168 11.26 -10.87 12.69
C SER A 168 11.94 -10.91 11.32
N SER A 169 13.00 -11.70 11.20
CA SER A 169 13.71 -11.91 9.93
C SER A 169 12.88 -12.55 8.82
N LYS A 170 11.78 -13.25 9.15
CA LYS A 170 10.82 -13.77 8.16
C LYS A 170 9.79 -12.70 7.76
N GLY A 171 9.57 -11.72 8.64
CA GLY A 171 8.69 -10.58 8.43
C GLY A 171 9.45 -9.41 7.84
N LEU A 172 9.39 -8.25 8.48
CA LEU A 172 10.01 -7.02 8.02
C LEU A 172 11.54 -7.02 8.13
N ASN A 173 12.12 -7.94 8.92
CA ASN A 173 13.56 -8.01 9.16
C ASN A 173 14.13 -6.68 9.70
N VAL A 174 13.44 -6.11 10.69
CA VAL A 174 13.93 -4.93 11.42
C VAL A 174 14.57 -5.46 12.70
N THR A 175 15.90 -5.38 12.78
CA THR A 175 16.67 -5.92 13.89
C THR A 175 16.71 -4.94 15.06
N PRO A 176 16.80 -5.43 16.32
CA PRO A 176 17.05 -4.54 17.44
C PRO A 176 18.44 -3.91 17.32
N PRO A 177 18.64 -2.69 17.86
CA PRO A 177 19.96 -2.09 17.95
C PRO A 177 20.85 -2.98 18.82
N ARG A 178 22.05 -3.29 18.32
CA ARG A 178 23.03 -4.19 18.94
C ARG A 178 23.86 -3.48 19.99
N ASP A 179 24.29 -2.27 19.67
CA ASP A 179 25.20 -1.46 20.48
C ASP A 179 24.62 -0.06 20.74
N ALA A 180 23.28 0.03 20.81
CA ALA A 180 22.55 1.26 21.09
C ALA A 180 22.93 2.42 20.15
N PHE A 181 23.11 2.15 18.86
CA PHE A 181 23.55 3.14 17.88
C PHE A 181 24.89 3.81 18.25
N ALA A 182 25.81 3.05 18.86
CA ALA A 182 27.15 3.53 19.18
C ALA A 182 27.89 4.02 17.92
N THR A 183 27.63 3.41 16.76
CA THR A 183 28.27 3.73 15.49
C THR A 183 27.26 4.20 14.44
N PHE A 184 27.70 5.07 13.54
CA PHE A 184 26.89 5.46 12.37
C PHE A 184 26.66 4.29 11.39
N GLU A 185 27.55 3.30 11.37
CA GLU A 185 27.36 2.08 10.57
C GLU A 185 26.11 1.32 11.02
N GLU A 186 25.89 1.19 12.33
CA GLU A 186 24.70 0.56 12.88
C GLU A 186 23.42 1.35 12.54
N VAL A 187 23.48 2.68 12.64
CA VAL A 187 22.35 3.55 12.26
C VAL A 187 22.00 3.41 10.78
N ASN A 188 23.02 3.38 9.91
CA ASN A 188 22.82 3.19 8.47
C ASN A 188 22.23 1.81 8.16
N ALA A 189 22.69 0.76 8.84
CA ALA A 189 22.11 -0.57 8.69
C ALA A 189 20.62 -0.58 9.11
N ALA A 190 20.26 0.11 10.20
CA ALA A 190 18.86 0.24 10.61
C ALA A 190 18.01 1.01 9.57
N LEU A 191 18.55 2.10 8.99
CA LEU A 191 17.87 2.84 7.92
C LEU A 191 17.63 1.97 6.67
N ASP A 192 18.62 1.18 6.26
CA ASP A 192 18.49 0.25 5.13
C ASP A 192 17.43 -0.84 5.42
N GLU A 193 17.41 -1.38 6.65
CA GLU A 193 16.40 -2.35 7.09
C GLU A 193 14.98 -1.75 7.06
N LEU A 194 14.82 -0.52 7.53
CA LEU A 194 13.54 0.19 7.52
C LEU A 194 13.06 0.52 6.10
N GLU A 195 13.96 0.94 5.21
CA GLU A 195 13.60 1.18 3.80
C GLU A 195 13.13 -0.13 3.12
N ALA A 196 13.81 -1.25 3.40
CA ALA A 196 13.40 -2.57 2.94
C ALA A 196 12.04 -3.00 3.53
N ALA A 197 11.80 -2.69 4.81
CA ALA A 197 10.54 -2.96 5.48
C ALA A 197 9.36 -2.18 4.83
N LEU A 198 9.54 -0.89 4.54
CA LEU A 198 8.55 -0.07 3.82
C LEU A 198 8.24 -0.65 2.44
N LYS A 199 9.29 -0.97 1.65
CA LYS A 199 9.13 -1.61 0.33
C LYS A 199 8.36 -2.93 0.43
N LYS A 200 8.53 -3.71 1.51
CA LYS A 200 7.81 -4.96 1.73
C LYS A 200 6.34 -4.70 2.10
N ALA A 201 6.05 -3.74 2.96
CA ALA A 201 4.68 -3.34 3.31
C ALA A 201 3.92 -2.82 2.08
N ASP A 202 4.55 -1.96 1.26
CA ASP A 202 3.99 -1.46 0.01
C ASP A 202 3.69 -2.58 -0.98
N ARG A 203 4.60 -3.56 -1.09
CA ARG A 203 4.40 -4.72 -1.95
C ARG A 203 3.19 -5.55 -1.49
N ALA A 204 3.02 -5.74 -0.19
CA ALA A 204 1.88 -6.45 0.37
C ALA A 204 0.57 -5.72 0.08
N ALA A 205 0.51 -4.40 0.34
CA ALA A 205 -0.66 -3.58 0.04
C ALA A 205 -1.03 -3.64 -1.45
N ASN A 206 -0.05 -3.46 -2.34
CA ASN A 206 -0.27 -3.52 -3.78
C ASN A 206 -0.73 -4.91 -4.27
N ALA A 207 -0.24 -5.99 -3.65
CA ALA A 207 -0.73 -7.34 -3.95
C ALA A 207 -2.20 -7.48 -3.54
N TYR A 208 -2.54 -7.11 -2.31
CA TYR A 208 -3.90 -7.22 -1.80
C TYR A 208 -4.91 -6.31 -2.52
N CYS A 209 -4.51 -5.12 -2.95
CA CYS A 209 -5.35 -4.28 -3.81
C CYS A 209 -5.68 -4.97 -5.14
N ARG A 210 -4.70 -5.63 -5.77
CA ARG A 210 -4.93 -6.40 -7.02
C ARG A 210 -5.82 -7.61 -6.78
N ASP A 211 -5.59 -8.34 -5.69
CA ASP A 211 -6.38 -9.51 -5.33
C ASP A 211 -7.84 -9.10 -5.05
N ALA A 212 -8.06 -8.00 -4.32
CA ALA A 212 -9.38 -7.44 -4.07
C ALA A 212 -10.08 -7.02 -5.36
N GLN A 213 -9.39 -6.32 -6.27
CA GLN A 213 -9.95 -5.92 -7.57
C GLN A 213 -10.42 -7.14 -8.38
N PHE A 214 -9.62 -8.20 -8.43
CA PHE A 214 -9.98 -9.44 -9.11
C PHE A 214 -11.24 -10.08 -8.48
N LEU A 215 -11.26 -10.21 -7.16
CA LEU A 215 -12.35 -10.84 -6.42
C LEU A 215 -13.67 -10.03 -6.53
N ILE A 216 -13.60 -8.70 -6.49
CA ILE A 216 -14.76 -7.81 -6.70
C ILE A 216 -15.31 -7.98 -8.11
N ALA A 217 -14.45 -7.97 -9.14
CA ALA A 217 -14.87 -8.16 -10.52
C ALA A 217 -15.57 -9.52 -10.71
N ARG A 218 -15.05 -10.57 -10.06
CA ARG A 218 -15.64 -11.90 -10.09
C ARG A 218 -17.02 -11.94 -9.43
N LEU A 219 -17.19 -11.28 -8.28
CA LEU A 219 -18.46 -11.19 -7.56
C LEU A 219 -19.52 -10.42 -8.36
N SER A 220 -19.13 -9.30 -9.00
CA SER A 220 -20.03 -8.52 -9.85
C SER A 220 -20.47 -9.29 -11.10
N SER A 221 -19.56 -10.04 -11.73
CA SER A 221 -19.87 -10.91 -12.86
C SER A 221 -20.81 -12.06 -12.48
N ALA A 222 -20.67 -12.61 -11.27
CA ALA A 222 -21.58 -13.61 -10.73
C ALA A 222 -23.00 -13.06 -10.54
N ALA A 223 -23.11 -11.83 -10.00
CA ALA A 223 -24.39 -11.15 -9.81
C ALA A 223 -25.09 -10.75 -11.12
N ALA A 224 -24.34 -10.41 -12.17
CA ALA A 224 -24.89 -10.06 -13.48
C ALA A 224 -25.38 -11.27 -14.30
N ALA A 225 -24.93 -12.48 -13.97
CA ALA A 225 -25.31 -13.73 -14.64
C ALA A 225 -26.47 -14.48 -13.94
N ALA A 226 -26.93 -14.00 -12.79
CA ALA A 226 -28.02 -14.55 -11.99
C ALA A 226 -29.33 -13.77 -12.18
#